data_AF-A0A0W8CCD6-F1
#
_entry.id   AF-A0A0W8CCD6-F1
#
_cell.length_a   1.000
_cell.length_b   1.000
_cell.length_c   1.000
_cell.angle_alpha   90.00
_cell.angle_beta   90.00
_cell.angle_gamma   90.00
#
_symmetry.space_group_name_H-M   'P 1'
#
loop_
_entity.id
_entity.type
_entity.pdbx_description
1 polymer ?
#
loop_
_entity_poly.entity_id
_entity_poly.type
_entity_poly.pdbx_seq_one_letter_code
_entity_poly.pdbx_strand_id
1 'polypeptide(L)'
;MFLAALARPRYDPHRKQQWDDKLGVWSFTEKYEAQRSSKNRAKGAVCTRNIDTVDREVYREYLVTKVFPAIKAQWPRKDRHMLILVQQDNAKPHVEPWDRTSSKLVKREAGASECYAKHPIRPISTPRSGRFQRHADPPVLHPQERN
;
A
#
# COMPACT_ATOMS: atom_id res chain seq x y z
N MET A 1 -12.56 -2.09 11.27
CA MET A 1 -11.26 -2.13 10.55
C MET A 1 -11.41 -1.34 9.25
N PHE A 2 -10.34 -0.72 8.75
CA PHE A 2 -10.36 0.06 7.51
C PHE A 2 -9.31 -0.43 6.53
N LEU A 3 -9.60 -0.29 5.24
CA LEU A 3 -8.64 -0.38 4.15
C LEU A 3 -8.25 1.04 3.75
N ALA A 4 -6.99 1.41 3.96
CA ALA A 4 -6.44 2.67 3.48
C ALA A 4 -5.55 2.39 2.27
N ALA A 5 -5.77 3.11 1.18
CA ALA A 5 -4.89 3.07 0.02
C ALA A 5 -4.24 4.44 -0.17
N LEU A 6 -2.94 4.43 -0.37
CA LEU A 6 -2.13 5.60 -0.65
C LEU A 6 -1.29 5.34 -1.90
N ALA A 7 -1.03 6.39 -2.67
CA ALA A 7 -0.13 6.38 -3.80
C ALA A 7 1.16 7.13 -3.45
N ARG A 8 2.09 7.28 -4.40
CA ARG A 8 3.15 8.29 -4.25
C ARG A 8 2.64 9.61 -4.82
N PRO A 9 2.90 10.76 -4.19
CA PRO A 9 2.55 12.05 -4.76
C PRO A 9 3.16 12.20 -6.15
N ARG A 10 2.35 12.66 -7.11
CA ARG A 10 2.77 12.89 -8.49
C ARG A 10 2.10 14.13 -9.03
N TYR A 11 2.81 14.91 -9.83
CA TYR A 11 2.18 16.00 -10.56
C TYR A 11 1.45 15.45 -11.79
N ASP A 12 0.17 15.82 -11.97
CA ASP A 12 -0.58 15.55 -13.20
C ASP A 12 -0.58 16.81 -14.09
N PRO A 13 0.21 16.84 -15.18
CA PRO A 13 0.29 18.00 -16.08
C PRO A 13 -1.03 18.32 -16.77
N HIS A 14 -1.92 17.33 -16.94
CA HIS A 14 -3.20 17.51 -17.61
C HIS A 14 -4.21 18.22 -16.69
N ARG A 15 -4.21 17.86 -15.40
CA ARG A 15 -5.07 18.49 -14.39
C ARG A 15 -4.43 19.75 -13.78
N LYS A 16 -3.15 20.01 -14.10
CA LYS A 16 -2.32 21.06 -13.48
C LYS A 16 -2.38 21.00 -11.95
N GLN A 17 -2.44 19.79 -11.39
CA GLN A 17 -2.64 19.54 -9.96
C GLN A 17 -1.66 18.48 -9.47
N GLN A 18 -1.21 18.63 -8.22
CA GLN A 18 -0.52 17.57 -7.49
C GLN A 18 -1.54 16.52 -7.07
N TRP A 19 -1.31 15.27 -7.47
CA TRP A 19 -1.96 14.12 -6.86
C TRP A 19 -1.41 13.98 -5.44
N ASP A 20 -2.30 14.14 -4.47
CA ASP A 20 -2.02 14.30 -3.05
C ASP A 20 -1.81 12.97 -2.31
N ASP A 21 -1.44 11.91 -3.02
CA ASP A 21 -1.25 10.53 -2.52
C ASP A 21 -2.45 9.82 -1.89
N LYS A 22 -3.59 10.49 -1.71
CA LYS A 22 -4.75 9.94 -0.98
C LYS A 22 -5.76 9.32 -1.93
N LEU A 23 -5.71 8.00 -2.09
CA LEU A 23 -6.71 7.27 -2.87
C LEU A 23 -8.04 7.14 -2.12
N GLY A 24 -7.97 6.78 -0.83
CA GLY A 24 -9.16 6.67 0.00
C GLY A 24 -8.99 5.79 1.23
N VAL A 25 -10.01 5.84 2.09
CA VAL A 25 -10.16 5.01 3.29
C VAL A 25 -11.56 4.39 3.25
N TRP A 26 -11.64 3.07 3.31
CA TRP A 26 -12.91 2.33 3.26
C TRP A 26 -13.07 1.48 4.53
N SER A 27 -14.21 1.61 5.21
CA SER A 27 -14.55 0.77 6.36
C SER A 27 -15.02 -0.61 5.91
N PHE A 28 -14.53 -1.67 6.56
CA PHE A 28 -15.07 -3.01 6.39
C PHE A 28 -16.41 -3.12 7.11
N THR A 29 -17.49 -2.82 6.38
CA THR A 29 -18.85 -2.75 6.93
C THR A 29 -19.86 -3.40 5.99
N GLU A 30 -20.92 -3.94 6.58
CA GLU A 30 -22.06 -4.52 5.86
C GLU A 30 -23.37 -3.87 6.31
N LYS A 31 -24.37 -3.90 5.42
CA LYS A 31 -25.73 -3.46 5.73
C LYS A 31 -26.52 -4.64 6.29
N TYR A 32 -27.32 -4.41 7.33
CA TYR A 32 -28.17 -5.42 7.94
C TYR A 32 -29.48 -4.84 8.46
N GLU A 33 -30.53 -5.66 8.49
CA GLU A 33 -31.83 -5.28 9.03
C GLU A 33 -31.91 -5.47 10.55
N ALA A 34 -32.59 -4.53 11.22
CA ALA A 34 -32.68 -4.56 12.69
C ALA A 34 -33.60 -5.69 13.12
N GLN A 35 -33.05 -6.67 13.81
CA GLN A 35 -33.87 -7.74 14.39
C GLN A 35 -34.66 -7.28 15.62
N ARG A 36 -34.10 -6.31 16.37
CA ARG A 36 -34.71 -5.74 17.57
C ARG A 36 -34.67 -4.23 17.51
N SER A 37 -35.67 -3.59 18.09
CA SER A 37 -35.63 -2.16 18.35
C SER A 37 -34.65 -1.85 19.48
N SER A 38 -33.93 -0.76 19.34
CA SER A 38 -33.12 -0.14 20.39
C SER A 38 -33.33 1.38 20.34
N LYS A 39 -32.81 2.10 21.33
CA LYS A 39 -32.91 3.57 21.40
C LYS A 39 -32.46 4.27 20.11
N ASN A 40 -31.48 3.69 19.40
CA ASN A 40 -30.86 4.31 18.23
C ASN A 40 -31.29 3.69 16.89
N ARG A 41 -32.18 2.67 16.90
CA ARG A 41 -32.50 1.88 15.70
C ARG A 41 -33.82 1.13 15.86
N ALA A 42 -34.81 1.46 15.03
CA ALA A 42 -36.09 0.75 14.98
C ALA A 42 -35.93 -0.67 14.39
N LYS A 43 -36.81 -1.60 14.77
CA LYS A 43 -36.89 -2.94 14.15
C LYS A 43 -37.18 -2.80 12.65
N GLY A 44 -36.51 -3.61 11.82
CA GLY A 44 -36.63 -3.55 10.36
C GLY A 44 -35.83 -2.42 9.68
N ALA A 45 -35.23 -1.47 10.41
CA ALA A 45 -34.39 -0.45 9.78
C ALA A 45 -33.17 -1.08 9.10
N VAL A 46 -32.69 -0.52 7.99
CA VAL A 46 -31.38 -0.88 7.41
C VAL A 46 -30.32 -0.09 8.16
N CYS A 47 -29.39 -0.78 8.83
CA CYS A 47 -28.22 -0.12 9.43
C CYS A 47 -26.93 -0.79 8.98
N THR A 48 -25.84 -0.14 9.33
CA THR A 48 -24.49 -0.58 8.98
C THR A 48 -23.80 -1.09 10.23
N ARG A 49 -23.14 -2.24 10.12
CA ARG A 49 -22.26 -2.77 11.17
C ARG A 49 -20.91 -3.13 10.59
N ASN A 50 -19.91 -3.29 11.45
CA ASN A 50 -18.61 -3.78 11.04
C ASN A 50 -18.72 -5.26 10.66
N ILE A 51 -17.91 -5.69 9.68
CA ILE A 51 -17.73 -7.11 9.39
C ILE A 51 -16.86 -7.70 10.51
N ASP A 52 -17.33 -8.78 11.13
CA ASP A 52 -16.70 -9.36 12.32
C ASP A 52 -15.34 -10.01 11.99
N THR A 53 -15.22 -10.64 10.81
CA THR A 53 -13.96 -11.24 10.33
C THR A 53 -13.75 -10.86 8.87
N VAL A 54 -12.62 -10.21 8.58
CA VAL A 54 -12.23 -9.90 7.20
C VAL A 54 -11.32 -11.01 6.71
N ASP A 55 -11.87 -11.86 5.86
CA ASP A 55 -11.13 -12.89 5.16
C ASP A 55 -10.51 -12.36 3.86
N ARG A 56 -9.85 -13.26 3.13
CA ARG A 56 -9.20 -12.96 1.86
C ARG A 56 -10.19 -12.56 0.77
N GLU A 57 -11.43 -13.04 0.82
CA GLU A 57 -12.45 -12.77 -0.20
C GLU A 57 -13.03 -11.38 -0.04
N VAL A 58 -13.39 -11.01 1.20
CA VAL A 58 -13.82 -9.65 1.55
C VAL A 58 -12.71 -8.66 1.23
N TYR A 59 -11.46 -8.95 1.59
CA TYR A 59 -10.33 -8.07 1.28
C TYR A 59 -10.16 -7.88 -0.24
N ARG A 60 -10.23 -8.98 -1.01
CA ARG A 60 -10.17 -8.95 -2.48
C ARG A 60 -11.30 -8.15 -3.10
N GLU A 61 -12.54 -8.32 -2.63
CA GLU A 61 -13.68 -7.56 -3.12
C GLU A 61 -13.47 -6.05 -2.93
N TYR A 62 -12.93 -5.64 -1.78
CA TYR A 62 -12.63 -4.23 -1.53
C TYR A 62 -11.52 -3.70 -2.47
N LEU A 63 -10.48 -4.49 -2.75
CA LEU A 63 -9.48 -4.09 -3.74
C LEU A 63 -10.10 -3.87 -5.12
N VAL A 64 -10.94 -4.82 -5.55
CA VAL A 64 -11.58 -4.83 -6.88
C VAL A 64 -12.62 -3.73 -7.02
N THR A 65 -13.49 -3.55 -6.03
CA THR A 65 -14.65 -2.66 -6.14
C THR A 65 -14.35 -1.24 -5.69
N LYS A 66 -13.30 -1.03 -4.89
CA LYS A 66 -12.96 0.28 -4.32
C LYS A 66 -11.59 0.78 -4.76
N VAL A 67 -10.53 0.02 -4.49
CA VAL A 67 -9.15 0.51 -4.65
C VAL A 67 -8.76 0.67 -6.12
N PHE A 68 -8.92 -0.37 -6.95
CA PHE A 68 -8.52 -0.28 -8.36
C PHE A 68 -9.32 0.76 -9.16
N PRO A 69 -10.65 0.90 -8.97
CA PRO A 69 -11.40 1.99 -9.57
C PRO A 69 -10.92 3.37 -9.12
N ALA A 70 -10.60 3.56 -7.84
CA ALA A 70 -10.06 4.82 -7.32
C ALA A 70 -8.69 5.15 -7.94
N ILE A 71 -7.81 4.14 -8.05
CA ILE A 71 -6.52 4.27 -8.75
C ILE A 71 -6.77 4.74 -10.17
N LYS A 72 -7.61 4.05 -10.95
CA LYS A 72 -7.89 4.40 -12.35
C LYS A 72 -8.42 5.83 -12.52
N ALA A 73 -9.30 6.26 -11.62
CA ALA A 73 -9.91 7.58 -11.67
C ALA A 73 -8.89 8.71 -11.45
N GLN A 74 -7.96 8.50 -10.53
CA GLN A 74 -6.95 9.49 -10.13
C GLN A 74 -5.63 9.36 -10.91
N TRP A 75 -5.35 8.21 -11.55
CA TRP A 75 -4.08 7.95 -12.22
C TRP A 75 -3.79 8.96 -13.34
N PRO A 76 -2.63 9.66 -13.31
CA PRO A 76 -2.27 10.63 -14.33
C PRO A 76 -2.24 10.03 -15.72
N ARG A 77 -2.76 10.76 -16.73
CA ARG A 77 -2.82 10.27 -18.12
C ARG A 77 -1.43 9.93 -18.68
N LYS A 78 -0.43 10.74 -18.34
CA LYS A 78 0.97 10.55 -18.75
C LYS A 78 1.50 9.18 -18.34
N ASP A 79 1.08 8.67 -17.17
CA ASP A 79 1.67 7.48 -16.55
C ASP A 79 0.83 6.22 -16.80
N ARG A 80 -0.22 6.27 -17.62
CA ARG A 80 -1.11 5.12 -17.89
C ARG A 80 -0.41 3.93 -18.55
N HIS A 81 0.72 4.17 -19.21
CA HIS A 81 1.54 3.14 -19.83
C HIS A 81 2.50 2.46 -18.83
N MET A 82 2.59 2.96 -17.59
CA MET A 82 3.46 2.41 -16.56
C MET A 82 2.78 1.29 -15.78
N LEU A 83 3.58 0.35 -15.29
CA LEU A 83 3.11 -0.70 -14.39
C LEU A 83 2.70 -0.09 -13.04
N ILE A 84 1.52 -0.46 -12.53
CA ILE A 84 1.04 -0.02 -11.20
C ILE A 84 1.45 -1.06 -10.16
N LEU A 85 2.49 -0.78 -9.39
CA LEU A 85 2.89 -1.66 -8.30
C LEU A 85 2.04 -1.36 -7.06
N VAL A 86 1.28 -2.37 -6.61
CA VAL A 86 0.54 -2.31 -5.34
C VAL A 86 1.39 -2.96 -4.27
N GLN A 87 1.52 -2.31 -3.11
CA GLN A 87 2.17 -2.88 -1.94
C GLN A 87 1.11 -3.08 -0.87
N GLN A 88 1.15 -4.25 -0.22
CA GLN A 88 0.29 -4.59 0.90
C GLN A 88 1.18 -4.83 2.13
N ASP A 89 0.61 -4.72 3.33
CA ASP A 89 1.26 -5.14 4.56
C ASP A 89 1.29 -6.67 4.68
N ASN A 90 1.64 -7.20 5.85
CA ASN A 90 1.78 -8.65 6.06
C ASN A 90 0.59 -9.25 6.83
N ALA A 91 -0.60 -8.65 6.72
CA ALA A 91 -1.79 -9.17 7.37
C ALA A 91 -2.26 -10.50 6.74
N LYS A 92 -2.88 -11.37 7.56
CA LYS A 92 -3.32 -12.71 7.13
C LYS A 92 -4.26 -12.75 5.91
N PRO A 93 -5.23 -11.84 5.73
CA PRO A 93 -6.20 -11.92 4.63
C PRO A 93 -5.66 -11.42 3.28
N HIS A 94 -4.36 -11.15 3.11
CA HIS A 94 -3.88 -10.65 1.82
C HIS A 94 -4.00 -11.67 0.70
N VAL A 95 -4.32 -11.15 -0.47
CA VAL A 95 -4.51 -11.90 -1.70
C VAL A 95 -3.15 -12.24 -2.28
N GLU A 96 -2.96 -13.49 -2.71
CA GLU A 96 -1.69 -13.89 -3.33
C GLU A 96 -1.48 -13.17 -4.67
N PRO A 97 -0.21 -12.91 -5.07
CA PRO A 97 0.11 -12.18 -6.30
C PRO A 97 -0.48 -12.78 -7.58
N TRP A 98 -0.70 -14.09 -7.59
CA TRP A 98 -1.20 -14.88 -8.72
C TRP A 98 -2.72 -15.08 -8.72
N ASP A 99 -3.43 -14.41 -7.82
CA ASP A 99 -4.86 -14.50 -7.78
C ASP A 99 -5.50 -14.00 -9.10
N ARG A 100 -6.18 -14.93 -9.78
CA ARG A 100 -6.55 -14.81 -11.19
C ARG A 100 -7.58 -13.72 -11.44
N THR A 101 -8.46 -13.41 -10.49
CA THR A 101 -9.46 -12.35 -10.69
C THR A 101 -8.92 -10.97 -10.34
N SER A 102 -8.00 -10.84 -9.37
CA SER A 102 -7.30 -9.56 -9.13
C SER A 102 -6.42 -9.16 -10.31
N SER A 103 -5.62 -10.10 -10.83
CA SER A 103 -4.73 -9.88 -11.98
C SER A 103 -5.48 -9.53 -13.27
N LYS A 104 -6.58 -10.22 -13.56
CA LYS A 104 -7.43 -9.91 -14.74
C LYS A 104 -8.09 -8.54 -14.65
N LEU A 105 -8.56 -8.14 -13.47
CA LEU A 105 -9.20 -6.83 -13.27
C LEU A 105 -8.19 -5.69 -13.35
N VAL A 106 -6.99 -5.83 -12.79
CA VAL A 106 -5.94 -4.82 -12.98
C VAL A 106 -5.63 -4.65 -14.47
N LYS A 107 -5.46 -5.75 -15.21
CA LYS A 107 -5.19 -5.70 -16.67
C LYS A 107 -6.34 -5.05 -17.46
N ARG A 108 -7.59 -5.38 -17.12
CA ARG A 108 -8.79 -4.87 -17.82
C ARG A 108 -9.12 -3.42 -17.45
N GLU A 109 -8.92 -3.03 -16.20
CA GLU A 109 -9.33 -1.72 -15.71
C GLU A 109 -8.22 -0.67 -15.78
N ALA A 110 -6.96 -1.02 -15.52
CA ALA A 110 -5.87 -0.06 -15.48
C ALA A 110 -5.20 0.18 -16.85
N GLY A 111 -5.37 -0.71 -17.84
CA GLY A 111 -4.64 -0.63 -19.11
C GLY A 111 -3.11 -0.78 -18.97
N ALA A 112 -2.65 -1.11 -17.77
CA ALA A 112 -1.25 -1.38 -17.46
C ALA A 112 -0.93 -2.85 -17.70
N SER A 113 0.23 -3.11 -18.28
CA SER A 113 0.88 -4.41 -18.22
C SER A 113 1.12 -4.78 -16.74
N GLU A 114 1.14 -6.09 -16.48
CA GLU A 114 1.41 -6.77 -15.20
C GLU A 114 2.02 -5.97 -14.02
N CYS A 115 1.47 -6.16 -12.83
CA CYS A 115 2.04 -5.68 -11.57
C CYS A 115 2.52 -6.85 -10.70
N TYR A 116 3.74 -6.79 -10.16
CA TYR A 116 4.10 -6.94 -8.72
C TYR A 116 5.61 -7.18 -8.50
N ALA A 117 6.14 -6.65 -7.38
CA ALA A 117 7.28 -7.21 -6.66
C ALA A 117 6.99 -7.20 -5.15
N LYS A 118 6.95 -8.39 -4.52
CA LYS A 118 6.99 -8.56 -3.05
C LYS A 118 8.38 -8.11 -2.58
N HIS A 119 8.50 -6.92 -2.03
CA HIS A 119 9.57 -6.68 -1.07
C HIS A 119 8.93 -6.52 0.32
N PRO A 120 9.32 -7.37 1.30
CA PRO A 120 8.98 -7.07 2.68
C PRO A 120 9.49 -5.67 2.99
N ILE A 121 8.78 -4.93 3.84
CA ILE A 121 9.36 -3.76 4.50
C ILE A 121 10.60 -4.28 5.20
N ARG A 122 11.79 -4.09 4.61
CA ARG A 122 13.01 -4.20 5.39
C ARG A 122 12.84 -3.13 6.46
N PRO A 123 12.93 -3.47 7.77
CA PRO A 123 13.00 -2.42 8.77
C PRO A 123 14.07 -1.45 8.29
N ILE A 124 13.76 -0.15 8.31
CA ILE A 124 14.77 0.89 8.07
C ILE A 124 15.93 0.47 8.96
N SER A 125 17.03 0.04 8.34
CA SER A 125 18.23 -0.22 9.10
C SER A 125 18.54 1.13 9.71
N THR A 126 18.33 1.26 11.01
CA THR A 126 19.01 2.28 11.80
C THR A 126 20.43 2.35 11.25
N PRO A 127 20.98 3.54 10.94
CA PRO A 127 22.38 3.64 10.58
C PRO A 127 23.13 2.89 11.67
N ARG A 128 23.78 1.77 11.31
CA ARG A 128 24.72 1.12 12.22
C ARG A 128 25.62 2.25 12.67
N SER A 129 25.62 2.51 13.97
CA SER A 129 26.52 3.46 14.59
C SER A 129 27.87 3.33 13.89
N GLY A 130 28.29 4.41 13.25
CA GLY A 130 29.57 4.46 12.56
C GLY A 130 30.61 3.99 13.56
N ARG A 131 31.15 2.79 13.34
CA ARG A 131 32.40 2.40 13.95
C ARG A 131 33.41 3.33 13.29
N PHE A 132 33.69 4.45 13.95
CA PHE A 132 34.85 5.28 13.69
C PHE A 132 36.04 4.33 13.65
N GLN A 133 36.47 3.94 12.45
CA GLN A 133 37.79 3.37 12.28
C GLN A 133 38.73 4.50 12.66
N ARG A 134 39.31 4.39 13.86
CA ARG A 134 40.54 5.12 14.17
C ARG A 134 41.52 4.72 13.08
N HIS A 135 41.79 5.65 12.17
CA HIS A 135 43.01 5.59 11.37
C HIS A 135 44.14 5.48 12.39
N ALA A 136 44.78 4.32 12.44
CA ALA A 136 46.06 4.21 13.12
C ALA A 136 47.03 5.06 12.31
N ASP A 137 47.66 6.03 12.96
CA ASP A 137 48.75 6.78 12.37
C ASP A 137 49.83 5.80 11.88
N PRO A 138 50.41 5.99 10.69
CA PRO A 138 51.49 5.14 10.23
C PRO A 138 52.70 5.29 11.17
N PRO A 139 53.45 4.21 11.44
CA PRO A 139 54.61 4.27 12.32
C PRO A 139 55.67 5.21 11.74
N VAL A 140 56.15 6.12 12.59
CA VAL A 140 57.27 7.02 12.31
C VAL A 140 58.53 6.17 12.06
N LEU A 141 59.06 6.21 10.83
CA LEU A 141 60.36 5.63 10.51
C LEU A 141 61.45 6.49 11.18
N HIS A 142 62.14 5.91 12.17
CA HIS A 142 63.38 6.50 12.68
C HIS A 142 64.48 6.40 11.60
N PRO A 143 65.27 7.46 11.37
CA PRO A 143 66.40 7.40 10.45
C PRO A 143 67.46 6.43 10.98
N GLN A 144 67.83 5.41 10.20
CA GLN A 144 69.07 4.66 10.43
C GLN A 144 70.25 5.61 10.13
N GLU A 145 71.09 5.80 11.14
CA GLU A 145 72.37 6.49 10.99
C GLU A 145 73.26 5.71 10.02
N ARG A 146 73.86 6.46 9.10
CA ARG A 146 74.92 5.98 8.20
C ARG A 146 76.19 5.74 9.00
N ASN A 147 76.78 4.55 8.84
CA ASN A 147 78.21 4.33 8.80
C ASN A 147 78.49 3.11 7.93
#